data_AF-A0A0G1VIU6-F1
#
_entry.id   AF-A0A0G1VIU6-F1
#
_cell.length_a   1.000
_cell.length_b   1.000
_cell.length_c   1.000
_cell.angle_alpha   90.00
_cell.angle_beta   90.00
_cell.angle_gamma   90.00
#
_symmetry.space_group_name_H-M   'P 1'
#
loop_
_entity.id
_entity.type
_entity.pdbx_description
1 polymer ?
#
loop_
_entity_poly.entity_id
_entity_poly.type
_entity_poly.pdbx_seq_one_letter_code
_entity_poly.pdbx_strand_id
1 'polypeptide(L)'
;LGFPPIFSAKLSIGLVKKRLEEFGLENRAKLHVIDPSKSFQLGHFHVDWFRVNHSIPDGLGIVLRTPAGVIVHTGDFKFDYTPVFQQPADYAKIAALGSQGIAALFSDSTNALKPGNTMSEKKIGETLDEIIKKAKGRIIIAAFSSLIGRIQQIINSAHYYDRKVFLSGRSMADTISIAQQLQFIKAPPGLLHPITKIGKTKDENVLILTTGAQGESMSALTRMALGDHSQILIKKDDTIVISASPIPGNERSVYTVINNLVRLGARVIFNQVMDVHTSGHAQREDLKLMINLVKPRVLVPIHGEIFMRQGHAEIGRALGMSENNTIVLENGDVLEIVNGEARRTSERVTANYIMIDGKGVGDVGAQIIMDRQIMSENGVLAVLFTLDAKTKKLIRDPEVISRGFIYMKESEEIIKETVTVSRKAYEEAMAKMPNGKRGEIKAYIRGSLDRFSHRKIERNPLVLPILIEV
;
A
#
# COMPACT_ATOMS: atom_id res chain seq x y z
N LEU A 1 0.76 -23.62 0.27
CA LEU A 1 2.12 -23.89 -0.25
C LEU A 1 3.05 -24.64 0.71
N GLY A 2 2.64 -24.97 1.95
CA GLY A 2 3.41 -25.92 2.79
C GLY A 2 4.80 -25.43 3.25
N PHE A 3 4.95 -24.14 3.56
CA PHE A 3 6.23 -23.53 4.02
C PHE A 3 7.42 -23.82 3.09
N PRO A 4 7.36 -23.36 1.82
CA PRO A 4 8.47 -23.53 0.89
C PRO A 4 9.73 -22.78 1.38
N PRO A 5 10.92 -23.15 0.92
CA PRO A 5 12.13 -22.40 1.20
C PRO A 5 12.04 -20.99 0.61
N ILE A 6 12.48 -19.99 1.38
CA ILE A 6 12.50 -18.58 1.02
C ILE A 6 13.97 -18.15 0.90
N PHE A 7 14.36 -17.72 -0.29
CA PHE A 7 15.71 -17.24 -0.60
C PHE A 7 15.68 -15.73 -0.79
N SER A 8 16.46 -14.99 -0.02
CA SER A 8 16.54 -13.53 -0.19
C SER A 8 17.80 -12.94 0.43
N ALA A 9 18.02 -11.65 0.20
CA ALA A 9 19.10 -10.90 0.82
C ALA A 9 18.92 -10.79 2.34
N LYS A 10 20.01 -10.48 3.05
CA LYS A 10 20.09 -10.48 4.52
C LYS A 10 19.04 -9.56 5.15
N LEU A 11 18.87 -8.36 4.61
CA LEU A 11 17.88 -7.40 5.13
C LEU A 11 16.44 -7.93 4.99
N SER A 12 16.07 -8.40 3.80
CA SER A 12 14.75 -8.96 3.51
C SER A 12 14.41 -10.14 4.42
N ILE A 13 15.36 -11.06 4.62
CA ILE A 13 15.19 -12.19 5.57
C ILE A 13 14.98 -11.69 7.00
N GLY A 14 15.72 -10.67 7.45
CA GLY A 14 15.52 -10.09 8.78
C GLY A 14 14.12 -9.52 8.99
N LEU A 15 13.59 -8.79 7.99
CA LEU A 15 12.25 -8.22 8.05
C LEU A 15 11.16 -9.30 7.98
N VAL A 16 11.32 -10.28 7.09
CA VAL A 16 10.41 -11.44 6.99
C VAL A 16 10.40 -12.23 8.29
N LYS A 17 11.56 -12.48 8.90
CA LYS A 17 11.65 -13.19 10.18
C LYS A 17 10.86 -12.48 11.28
N LYS A 18 11.04 -11.16 11.42
CA LYS A 18 10.28 -10.36 12.40
C LYS A 18 8.77 -10.45 12.16
N ARG A 19 8.33 -10.42 10.90
CA ARG A 19 6.91 -10.61 10.58
C ARG A 19 6.44 -12.02 10.94
N LEU A 20 7.21 -13.06 10.66
CA LEU A 20 6.84 -14.42 11.04
C LEU A 20 6.73 -14.59 12.56
N GLU A 21 7.63 -13.97 13.33
CA GLU A 21 7.58 -13.94 14.81
C GLU A 21 6.29 -13.29 15.34
N GLU A 22 5.83 -12.19 14.72
CA GLU A 22 4.57 -11.53 15.09
C GLU A 22 3.34 -12.44 14.92
N PHE A 23 3.42 -13.43 14.05
CA PHE A 23 2.37 -14.43 13.79
C PHE A 23 2.68 -15.81 14.38
N GLY A 24 3.81 -16.00 15.10
CA GLY A 24 4.24 -17.28 15.67
C GLY A 24 4.55 -18.36 14.61
N LEU A 25 5.07 -17.97 13.46
CA LEU A 25 5.34 -18.85 12.30
C LEU A 25 6.83 -19.04 12.00
N GLU A 26 7.71 -18.41 12.76
CA GLU A 26 9.15 -18.35 12.51
C GLU A 26 9.80 -19.75 12.50
N ASN A 27 9.34 -20.66 13.35
CA ASN A 27 9.88 -22.02 13.44
C ASN A 27 9.45 -22.93 12.28
N ARG A 28 8.46 -22.51 11.49
CA ARG A 28 7.93 -23.29 10.36
C ARG A 28 8.57 -22.87 9.03
N ALA A 29 9.06 -21.64 8.92
CA ALA A 29 9.60 -21.11 7.69
C ALA A 29 11.06 -21.52 7.48
N LYS A 30 11.41 -21.89 6.25
CA LYS A 30 12.79 -22.20 5.85
C LYS A 30 13.42 -20.97 5.20
N LEU A 31 14.14 -20.17 5.98
CA LEU A 31 14.73 -18.90 5.53
C LEU A 31 16.20 -19.09 5.14
N HIS A 32 16.55 -18.74 3.90
CA HIS A 32 17.90 -18.83 3.36
C HIS A 32 18.39 -17.45 2.93
N VAL A 33 19.43 -16.96 3.61
CA VAL A 33 20.14 -15.75 3.19
C VAL A 33 21.05 -16.10 2.02
N ILE A 34 20.91 -15.39 0.90
CA ILE A 34 21.72 -15.60 -0.30
C ILE A 34 22.90 -14.64 -0.36
N ASP A 35 23.96 -15.08 -1.02
CA ASP A 35 25.10 -14.25 -1.44
C ASP A 35 24.86 -13.82 -2.89
N PRO A 36 24.64 -12.52 -3.17
CA PRO A 36 24.35 -12.03 -4.52
C PRO A 36 25.46 -12.31 -5.56
N SER A 37 26.67 -12.64 -5.10
CA SER A 37 27.78 -13.01 -5.99
C SER A 37 27.73 -14.47 -6.46
N LYS A 38 26.86 -15.29 -5.85
CA LYS A 38 26.76 -16.73 -6.11
C LYS A 38 25.42 -17.09 -6.73
N SER A 39 25.49 -17.83 -7.83
CA SER A 39 24.34 -18.54 -8.38
C SER A 39 24.06 -19.84 -7.63
N PHE A 40 22.84 -20.35 -7.71
CA PHE A 40 22.50 -21.69 -7.20
C PHE A 40 21.52 -22.42 -8.11
N GLN A 41 21.50 -23.75 -7.99
CA GLN A 41 20.58 -24.63 -8.70
C GLN A 41 19.34 -24.91 -7.84
N LEU A 42 18.16 -24.76 -8.42
CA LEU A 42 16.87 -25.11 -7.82
C LEU A 42 16.03 -25.91 -8.83
N GLY A 43 16.12 -27.23 -8.78
CA GLY A 43 15.48 -28.09 -9.79
C GLY A 43 16.05 -27.79 -11.19
N HIS A 44 15.20 -27.43 -12.15
CA HIS A 44 15.61 -27.03 -13.50
C HIS A 44 16.01 -25.54 -13.63
N PHE A 45 15.94 -24.79 -12.53
CA PHE A 45 16.25 -23.38 -12.51
C PHE A 45 17.68 -23.15 -12.03
N HIS A 46 18.48 -22.50 -12.87
CA HIS A 46 19.73 -21.91 -12.41
C HIS A 46 19.49 -20.43 -12.12
N VAL A 47 19.57 -20.07 -10.84
CA VAL A 47 19.20 -18.75 -10.33
C VAL A 47 20.45 -17.94 -10.07
N ASP A 48 20.53 -16.77 -10.69
CA ASP A 48 21.58 -15.78 -10.49
C ASP A 48 20.94 -14.41 -10.16
N TRP A 49 21.74 -13.49 -9.63
CA TRP A 49 21.27 -12.23 -9.05
C TRP A 49 22.07 -11.05 -9.58
N PHE A 50 21.49 -9.87 -9.64
CA PHE A 50 22.25 -8.64 -9.87
C PHE A 50 21.72 -7.54 -8.96
N ARG A 51 22.63 -6.74 -8.42
CA ARG A 51 22.27 -5.63 -7.54
C ARG A 51 21.58 -4.53 -8.32
N VAL A 52 20.53 -4.00 -7.73
CA VAL A 52 19.85 -2.79 -8.18
C VAL A 52 19.74 -1.80 -7.02
N ASN A 53 19.67 -0.51 -7.34
CA ASN A 53 19.37 0.51 -6.34
C ASN A 53 17.86 0.67 -6.22
N HIS A 54 17.34 0.82 -5.00
CA HIS A 54 15.94 1.12 -4.75
C HIS A 54 15.81 2.01 -3.49
N SER A 55 14.59 2.18 -2.99
CA SER A 55 14.29 2.93 -1.76
C SER A 55 14.75 2.21 -0.48
N ILE A 56 15.01 0.90 -0.56
CA ILE A 56 15.54 0.05 0.51
C ILE A 56 16.89 -0.57 0.07
N PRO A 57 17.86 -0.75 0.98
CA PRO A 57 19.09 -1.47 0.68
C PRO A 57 18.84 -2.92 0.28
N ASP A 58 19.89 -3.59 -0.20
CA ASP A 58 19.85 -5.02 -0.57
C ASP A 58 18.85 -5.36 -1.70
N GLY A 59 18.53 -4.38 -2.54
CA GLY A 59 17.74 -4.58 -3.77
C GLY A 59 18.45 -5.49 -4.76
N LEU A 60 17.74 -6.50 -5.27
CA LEU A 60 18.24 -7.48 -6.22
C LEU A 60 17.23 -7.72 -7.35
N GLY A 61 17.73 -7.72 -8.57
CA GLY A 61 17.09 -8.39 -9.69
C GLY A 61 17.49 -9.86 -9.78
N ILE A 62 16.70 -10.64 -10.52
CA ILE A 62 16.84 -12.09 -10.65
C ILE A 62 17.07 -12.44 -12.12
N VAL A 63 18.05 -13.30 -12.39
CA VAL A 63 18.25 -13.95 -13.68
C VAL A 63 17.92 -15.42 -13.51
N LEU A 64 16.86 -15.86 -14.17
CA LEU A 64 16.38 -17.23 -14.12
C LEU A 64 16.74 -17.92 -15.43
N ARG A 65 17.73 -18.81 -15.40
CA ARG A 65 18.10 -19.63 -16.57
C ARG A 65 17.36 -20.95 -16.51
N THR A 66 16.71 -21.27 -17.61
CA THR A 66 15.94 -22.51 -17.78
C THR A 66 16.33 -23.18 -19.09
N PRO A 67 16.03 -24.47 -19.27
CA PRO A 67 16.18 -25.12 -20.58
C PRO A 67 15.39 -24.45 -21.70
N ALA A 68 14.30 -23.76 -21.37
CA ALA A 68 13.44 -23.08 -22.34
C ALA A 68 13.90 -21.66 -22.69
N GLY A 69 14.80 -21.04 -21.91
CA GLY A 69 15.25 -19.67 -22.11
C GLY A 69 15.66 -18.95 -20.83
N VAL A 70 16.23 -17.74 -20.99
CA VAL A 70 16.65 -16.89 -19.87
C VAL A 70 15.62 -15.80 -19.62
N ILE A 71 15.16 -15.70 -18.37
CA ILE A 71 14.22 -14.68 -17.91
C ILE A 71 14.96 -13.74 -16.96
N VAL A 72 14.77 -12.43 -17.14
CA VAL A 72 15.30 -11.41 -16.24
C VAL A 72 14.13 -10.72 -15.56
N HIS A 73 14.19 -10.60 -14.24
CA HIS A 73 13.24 -9.85 -13.44
C HIS A 73 13.99 -8.73 -12.73
N THR A 74 13.66 -7.47 -13.01
CA THR A 74 14.42 -6.33 -12.44
C THR A 74 14.27 -6.21 -10.93
N GLY A 75 13.15 -6.73 -10.39
CA GLY A 75 12.65 -6.27 -9.11
C GLY A 75 12.22 -4.80 -9.23
N ASP A 76 12.09 -4.13 -8.11
CA ASP A 76 11.88 -2.68 -8.07
C ASP A 76 13.25 -2.01 -8.11
N PHE A 77 13.44 -1.05 -9.02
CA PHE A 77 14.77 -0.48 -9.23
C PHE A 77 14.73 0.97 -9.66
N LYS A 78 15.85 1.65 -9.47
CA LYS A 78 16.29 2.86 -10.17
C LYS A 78 17.77 2.75 -10.48
N PHE A 79 18.26 3.61 -11.38
CA PHE A 79 19.69 3.85 -11.51
C PHE A 79 20.09 5.06 -10.67
N ASP A 80 20.83 4.80 -9.59
CA ASP A 80 21.43 5.84 -8.76
C ASP A 80 22.94 5.77 -8.92
N TYR A 81 23.54 6.82 -9.48
CA TYR A 81 24.99 6.89 -9.73
C TYR A 81 25.79 7.26 -8.48
N THR A 82 25.13 7.81 -7.46
CA THR A 82 25.75 8.19 -6.19
C THR A 82 24.92 7.66 -5.01
N PRO A 83 24.66 6.35 -4.94
CA PRO A 83 23.78 5.82 -3.93
C PRO A 83 24.44 5.91 -2.56
N VAL A 84 23.63 6.07 -1.52
CA VAL A 84 24.13 6.35 -0.17
C VAL A 84 24.02 5.10 0.69
N PHE A 85 25.12 4.71 1.33
CA PHE A 85 25.24 3.51 2.18
C PHE A 85 24.84 2.19 1.50
N GLN A 86 24.94 2.14 0.17
CA GLN A 86 24.76 0.93 -0.63
C GLN A 86 25.69 0.99 -1.84
N GLN A 87 25.98 -0.17 -2.43
CA GLN A 87 26.74 -0.23 -3.68
C GLN A 87 25.88 0.28 -4.85
N PRO A 88 26.49 0.86 -5.90
CA PRO A 88 25.82 1.06 -7.18
C PRO A 88 25.21 -0.23 -7.72
N ALA A 89 24.18 -0.08 -8.57
CA ALA A 89 23.65 -1.19 -9.35
C ALA A 89 24.78 -1.88 -10.15
N ASP A 90 24.62 -3.18 -10.43
CA ASP A 90 25.65 -3.96 -11.13
C ASP A 90 25.62 -3.70 -12.65
N TYR A 91 25.95 -2.47 -13.08
CA TYR A 91 25.89 -2.05 -14.49
C TYR A 91 26.62 -3.04 -15.42
N ALA A 92 27.80 -3.50 -15.04
CA ALA A 92 28.58 -4.46 -15.83
C ALA A 92 27.88 -5.82 -15.94
N LYS A 93 27.29 -6.32 -14.85
CA LYS A 93 26.56 -7.60 -14.86
C LYS A 93 25.30 -7.49 -15.69
N ILE A 94 24.54 -6.39 -15.56
CA ILE A 94 23.33 -6.12 -16.35
C ILE A 94 23.68 -6.03 -17.84
N ALA A 95 24.73 -5.28 -18.21
CA ALA A 95 25.18 -5.17 -19.60
C ALA A 95 25.59 -6.53 -20.19
N ALA A 96 26.26 -7.38 -19.40
CA ALA A 96 26.65 -8.72 -19.82
C ALA A 96 25.46 -9.66 -20.10
N LEU A 97 24.25 -9.35 -19.58
CA LEU A 97 23.03 -10.09 -19.92
C LEU A 97 22.60 -9.87 -21.37
N GLY A 98 22.88 -8.70 -21.95
CA GLY A 98 22.52 -8.37 -23.34
C GLY A 98 23.14 -9.30 -24.39
N SER A 99 24.21 -10.01 -24.04
CA SER A 99 24.87 -10.99 -24.92
C SER A 99 24.34 -12.43 -24.74
N GLN A 100 23.38 -12.66 -23.84
CA GLN A 100 22.97 -14.01 -23.42
C GLN A 100 21.63 -14.45 -24.02
N GLY A 101 21.03 -13.65 -24.91
CA GLY A 101 19.75 -13.98 -25.55
C GLY A 101 18.59 -14.04 -24.55
N ILE A 102 18.28 -12.91 -23.90
CA ILE A 102 17.22 -12.83 -22.90
C ILE A 102 15.85 -13.00 -23.57
N ALA A 103 15.11 -14.04 -23.18
CA ALA A 103 13.81 -14.37 -23.75
C ALA A 103 12.74 -13.35 -23.30
N ALA A 104 12.71 -13.04 -22.01
CA ALA A 104 11.77 -12.07 -21.44
C ALA A 104 12.42 -11.23 -20.33
N LEU A 105 12.20 -9.92 -20.39
CA LEU A 105 12.52 -8.97 -19.32
C LEU A 105 11.22 -8.54 -18.63
N PHE A 106 11.07 -8.91 -17.37
CA PHE A 106 10.02 -8.42 -16.48
C PHE A 106 10.56 -7.18 -15.76
N SER A 107 10.04 -6.00 -16.10
CA SER A 107 10.57 -4.71 -15.61
C SER A 107 9.55 -3.86 -14.88
N ASP A 108 9.96 -3.28 -13.75
CA ASP A 108 9.18 -2.29 -12.98
C ASP A 108 8.70 -1.13 -13.85
N SER A 109 7.42 -0.77 -13.75
CA SER A 109 6.73 0.22 -14.59
C SER A 109 6.23 1.42 -13.81
N THR A 110 6.42 1.47 -12.48
CA THR A 110 5.78 2.40 -11.55
C THR A 110 5.89 3.87 -11.98
N ASN A 111 7.03 4.25 -12.56
CA ASN A 111 7.34 5.62 -12.98
C ASN A 111 7.53 5.75 -14.50
N ALA A 112 7.03 4.82 -15.32
CA ALA A 112 7.24 4.83 -16.78
C ALA A 112 6.76 6.11 -17.46
N LEU A 113 5.68 6.72 -16.95
CA LEU A 113 5.15 7.97 -17.49
C LEU A 113 5.91 9.21 -17.02
N LYS A 114 6.80 9.11 -16.02
CA LYS A 114 7.59 10.25 -15.55
C LYS A 114 8.83 10.43 -16.42
N PRO A 115 9.03 11.62 -17.01
CA PRO A 115 10.20 11.88 -17.84
C PRO A 115 11.47 11.99 -17.00
N GLY A 116 12.63 11.83 -17.65
CA GLY A 116 13.94 12.04 -17.02
C GLY A 116 14.50 10.82 -16.28
N ASN A 117 15.43 11.08 -15.37
CA ASN A 117 16.10 10.12 -14.51
C ASN A 117 15.73 10.35 -13.05
N THR A 118 15.63 9.28 -12.28
CA THR A 118 15.36 9.39 -10.85
C THR A 118 16.52 10.06 -10.11
N MET A 119 16.20 11.06 -9.28
CA MET A 119 17.19 11.77 -8.48
C MET A 119 17.89 10.83 -7.47
N SER A 120 19.19 11.03 -7.28
CA SER A 120 19.99 10.29 -6.31
C SER A 120 19.57 10.55 -4.86
N GLU A 121 19.65 9.51 -4.02
CA GLU A 121 19.45 9.66 -2.56
C GLU A 121 20.48 10.58 -1.90
N LYS A 122 21.68 10.75 -2.49
CA LYS A 122 22.70 11.69 -1.99
C LYS A 122 22.19 13.12 -1.99
N LYS A 123 21.48 13.52 -3.04
CA LYS A 123 20.95 14.88 -3.14
C LYS A 123 19.91 15.15 -2.06
N ILE A 124 19.07 14.17 -1.76
CA ILE A 124 18.09 14.27 -0.68
C ILE A 124 18.77 14.36 0.68
N GLY A 125 19.87 13.61 0.89
CA GLY A 125 20.71 13.72 2.07
C GLY A 125 21.26 15.12 2.29
N GLU A 126 21.84 15.74 1.25
CA GLU A 126 22.35 17.13 1.30
C GLU A 126 21.25 18.12 1.69
N THR A 127 20.05 17.97 1.10
CA THR A 127 18.90 18.81 1.44
C THR A 127 18.47 18.63 2.91
N LEU A 128 18.38 17.38 3.38
CA LEU A 128 18.00 17.08 4.76
C LEU A 128 19.04 17.60 5.76
N ASP A 129 20.33 17.48 5.45
CA ASP A 129 21.41 18.02 6.28
C ASP A 129 21.27 19.53 6.46
N GLU A 130 21.03 20.26 5.37
CA GLU A 130 20.82 21.70 5.38
C GLU A 130 19.56 22.12 6.18
N ILE A 131 18.50 21.32 6.14
CA ILE A 131 17.30 21.56 6.96
C ILE A 131 17.63 21.35 8.44
N ILE A 132 18.29 20.23 8.79
CA ILE A 132 18.64 19.87 10.17
C ILE A 132 19.58 20.94 10.77
N LYS A 133 20.55 21.41 9.99
CA LYS A 133 21.49 22.47 10.35
C LYS A 133 20.80 23.80 10.67
N LYS A 134 19.79 24.19 9.89
CA LYS A 134 19.09 25.48 10.01
C LYS A 134 17.97 25.48 11.06
N ALA A 135 17.51 24.31 11.47
CA ALA A 135 16.44 24.19 12.46
C ALA A 135 16.88 24.79 13.81
N LYS A 136 16.11 25.74 14.36
CA LYS A 136 16.44 26.37 15.65
C LYS A 136 15.87 25.62 16.85
N GLY A 137 14.75 24.92 16.66
CA GLY A 137 14.08 24.14 17.70
C GLY A 137 14.06 22.66 17.37
N ARG A 138 12.97 21.99 17.76
CA ARG A 138 12.76 20.57 17.44
C ARG A 138 12.59 20.40 15.94
N ILE A 139 13.12 19.31 15.43
CA ILE A 139 12.85 18.84 14.07
C ILE A 139 12.15 17.49 14.11
N ILE A 140 11.05 17.36 13.37
CA ILE A 140 10.26 16.13 13.25
C ILE A 140 10.33 15.68 11.80
N ILE A 141 10.92 14.52 11.53
CA ILE A 141 11.05 13.98 10.17
C ILE A 141 10.17 12.76 10.05
N ALA A 142 9.17 12.84 9.18
CA ALA A 142 8.33 11.73 8.80
C ALA A 142 8.86 11.07 7.52
N ALA A 143 9.15 9.78 7.59
CA ALA A 143 9.63 8.98 6.47
C ALA A 143 9.05 7.56 6.57
N PHE A 144 9.09 6.79 5.48
CA PHE A 144 8.81 5.36 5.61
C PHE A 144 9.97 4.68 6.35
N SER A 145 9.63 3.76 7.25
CA SER A 145 10.59 2.99 8.05
C SER A 145 11.55 2.16 7.21
N SER A 146 11.14 1.78 5.99
CA SER A 146 11.94 1.01 5.05
C SER A 146 13.03 1.82 4.32
N LEU A 147 13.01 3.16 4.34
CA LEU A 147 14.06 3.97 3.70
C LEU A 147 15.33 4.05 4.56
N ILE A 148 16.00 2.91 4.74
CA ILE A 148 17.14 2.78 5.66
C ILE A 148 18.31 3.72 5.28
N GLY A 149 18.59 3.88 3.98
CA GLY A 149 19.63 4.82 3.52
C GLY A 149 19.32 6.28 3.88
N ARG A 150 18.05 6.69 3.78
CA ARG A 150 17.56 8.00 4.23
C ARG A 150 17.71 8.17 5.74
N ILE A 151 17.30 7.15 6.50
CA ILE A 151 17.39 7.13 7.97
C ILE A 151 18.84 7.25 8.41
N GLN A 152 19.77 6.53 7.78
CA GLN A 152 21.20 6.63 8.10
C GLN A 152 21.74 8.04 7.87
N GLN A 153 21.35 8.70 6.76
CA GLN A 153 21.74 10.09 6.50
C GLN A 153 21.21 11.03 7.58
N ILE A 154 19.93 10.88 7.97
CA ILE A 154 19.33 11.64 9.07
C ILE A 154 20.08 11.44 10.39
N ILE A 155 20.45 10.18 10.70
CA ILE A 155 21.20 9.83 11.91
C ILE A 155 22.59 10.50 11.90
N ASN A 156 23.28 10.50 10.75
CA ASN A 156 24.59 11.13 10.63
C ASN A 156 24.51 12.64 10.83
N SER A 157 23.55 13.31 10.18
CA SER A 157 23.34 14.75 10.36
C SER A 157 22.94 15.07 11.80
N ALA A 158 22.07 14.25 12.41
CA ALA A 158 21.70 14.42 13.81
C ALA A 158 22.93 14.34 14.74
N HIS A 159 23.79 13.35 14.51
CA HIS A 159 25.03 13.21 15.28
C HIS A 159 25.96 14.41 15.10
N TYR A 160 26.14 14.87 13.86
CA TYR A 160 27.05 15.97 13.53
C TYR A 160 26.61 17.31 14.14
N TYR A 161 25.30 17.55 14.23
CA TYR A 161 24.73 18.77 14.81
C TYR A 161 24.25 18.57 16.27
N ASP A 162 24.80 17.59 16.99
CA ASP A 162 24.53 17.32 18.42
C ASP A 162 23.04 17.13 18.79
N ARG A 163 22.25 16.60 17.85
CA ARG A 163 20.85 16.26 18.07
C ARG A 163 20.69 14.80 18.49
N LYS A 164 19.92 14.59 19.54
CA LYS A 164 19.43 13.28 19.96
C LYS A 164 18.25 12.85 19.10
N VAL A 165 18.25 11.59 18.67
CA VAL A 165 17.21 11.04 17.79
C VAL A 165 16.20 10.24 18.60
N PHE A 166 14.94 10.65 18.54
CA PHE A 166 13.82 10.00 19.21
C PHE A 166 12.93 9.27 18.21
N LEU A 167 12.74 7.97 18.39
CA LEU A 167 11.96 7.14 17.47
C LEU A 167 10.49 7.11 17.89
N SER A 168 9.59 7.54 16.99
CA SER A 168 8.14 7.46 17.18
C SER A 168 7.48 6.51 16.17
N GLY A 169 6.86 5.45 16.69
CA GLY A 169 6.19 4.41 15.91
C GLY A 169 6.92 3.07 15.96
N ARG A 170 6.15 1.99 16.19
CA ARG A 170 6.68 0.61 16.33
C ARG A 170 7.46 0.16 15.10
N SER A 171 6.87 0.29 13.91
CA SER A 171 7.55 -0.10 12.66
C SER A 171 8.89 0.62 12.45
N MET A 172 8.99 1.91 12.80
CA MET A 172 10.26 2.64 12.71
C MET A 172 11.32 2.05 13.65
N ALA A 173 10.94 1.80 14.91
CA ALA A 173 11.84 1.23 15.90
C ALA A 173 12.28 -0.20 15.55
N ASP A 174 11.33 -1.05 15.14
CA ASP A 174 11.61 -2.44 14.75
C ASP A 174 12.55 -2.52 13.54
N THR A 175 12.27 -1.74 12.48
CA THR A 175 13.11 -1.72 11.28
C THR A 175 14.50 -1.19 11.58
N ILE A 176 14.64 -0.13 12.37
CA ILE A 176 15.96 0.40 12.76
C ILE A 176 16.73 -0.62 13.59
N SER A 177 16.08 -1.30 14.54
CA SER A 177 16.71 -2.34 15.36
C SER A 177 17.26 -3.48 14.50
N ILE A 178 16.47 -3.98 13.54
CA ILE A 178 16.91 -5.02 12.60
C ILE A 178 18.08 -4.50 11.76
N ALA A 179 17.97 -3.29 11.21
CA ALA A 179 19.01 -2.69 10.39
C ALA A 179 20.33 -2.48 11.16
N GLN A 180 20.28 -2.12 12.45
CA GLN A 180 21.47 -2.04 13.32
C GLN A 180 22.10 -3.41 13.56
N GLN A 181 21.31 -4.43 13.89
CA GLN A 181 21.80 -5.80 14.08
C GLN A 181 22.49 -6.32 12.81
N LEU A 182 21.93 -6.01 11.64
CA LEU A 182 22.44 -6.43 10.35
C LEU A 182 23.53 -5.51 9.78
N GLN A 183 23.88 -4.42 10.48
CA GLN A 183 24.91 -3.42 10.13
C GLN A 183 24.58 -2.51 8.94
N PHE A 184 23.30 -2.38 8.58
CA PHE A 184 22.81 -1.38 7.63
C PHE A 184 22.63 0.00 8.25
N ILE A 185 22.41 0.07 9.56
CA ILE A 185 22.43 1.33 10.33
C ILE A 185 23.58 1.32 11.33
N LYS A 186 24.33 2.41 11.36
CA LYS A 186 25.39 2.70 12.32
C LYS A 186 25.04 3.98 13.07
N ALA A 187 24.95 3.88 14.39
CA ALA A 187 24.69 5.02 15.27
C ALA A 187 25.58 4.90 16.52
N PRO A 188 26.25 5.97 16.95
CA PRO A 188 26.96 5.99 18.21
C PRO A 188 26.07 5.60 19.41
N PRO A 189 26.63 4.94 20.45
CA PRO A 189 25.89 4.65 21.66
C PRO A 189 25.27 5.92 22.27
N GLY A 190 24.00 5.84 22.63
CA GLY A 190 23.29 6.96 23.25
C GLY A 190 22.77 8.03 22.29
N LEU A 191 22.88 7.85 20.96
CA LEU A 191 22.26 8.77 20.00
C LEU A 191 20.76 8.50 19.78
N LEU A 192 20.39 7.20 19.68
CA LEU A 192 19.02 6.77 19.45
C LEU A 192 18.30 6.51 20.77
N HIS A 193 17.08 7.03 20.89
CA HIS A 193 16.26 6.88 22.09
C HIS A 193 14.80 6.56 21.75
N PRO A 194 14.10 5.81 22.62
CA PRO A 194 12.65 5.75 22.56
C PRO A 194 12.06 7.13 22.86
N ILE A 195 10.93 7.45 22.22
CA ILE A 195 10.23 8.73 22.38
C ILE A 195 9.87 9.06 23.85
N THR A 196 9.73 8.05 24.71
CA THR A 196 9.46 8.19 26.15
C THR A 196 10.53 8.98 26.91
N LYS A 197 11.76 9.06 26.39
CA LYS A 197 12.89 9.74 27.05
C LYS A 197 13.07 11.20 26.64
N ILE A 198 12.15 11.76 25.83
CA ILE A 198 12.33 13.09 25.23
C ILE A 198 12.36 14.24 26.24
N GLY A 199 11.57 14.17 27.32
CA GLY A 199 11.30 15.31 28.21
C GLY A 199 12.51 15.93 28.94
N LYS A 200 13.68 15.28 28.90
CA LYS A 200 14.94 15.77 29.50
C LYS A 200 15.85 16.52 28.52
N THR A 201 15.44 16.67 27.26
CA THR A 201 16.29 17.21 26.18
C THR A 201 15.79 18.59 25.74
N LYS A 202 16.71 19.53 25.59
CA LYS A 202 16.40 20.87 25.06
C LYS A 202 15.90 20.78 23.63
N ASP A 203 14.97 21.66 23.24
CA ASP A 203 14.30 21.60 21.94
C ASP A 203 15.29 21.66 20.76
N GLU A 204 16.33 22.49 20.83
CA GLU A 204 17.36 22.58 19.78
C GLU A 204 18.16 21.27 19.57
N ASN A 205 18.18 20.38 20.57
CA ASN A 205 18.90 19.11 20.53
C ASN A 205 17.97 17.92 20.23
N VAL A 206 16.72 18.16 19.84
CA VAL A 206 15.73 17.12 19.55
C VAL A 206 15.57 16.94 18.05
N LEU A 207 15.75 15.70 17.58
CA LEU A 207 15.24 15.20 16.31
C LEU A 207 14.28 14.05 16.57
N ILE A 208 13.06 14.12 16.06
CA ILE A 208 12.07 13.04 16.14
C ILE A 208 11.96 12.40 14.76
N LEU A 209 12.24 11.10 14.68
CA LEU A 209 12.03 10.30 13.48
C LEU A 209 10.74 9.51 13.64
N THR A 210 9.77 9.76 12.76
CA THR A 210 8.39 9.27 12.93
C THR A 210 7.84 8.59 11.68
N THR A 211 6.86 7.70 11.89
CA THR A 211 5.97 7.22 10.81
C THR A 211 4.85 8.22 10.53
N GLY A 212 4.07 7.99 9.46
CA GLY A 212 2.90 8.79 9.12
C GLY A 212 3.07 9.72 7.93
N ALA A 213 4.07 9.46 7.09
CA ALA A 213 4.34 10.30 5.92
C ALA A 213 3.25 10.22 4.84
N GLN A 214 2.32 9.25 4.93
CA GLN A 214 1.17 9.09 4.04
C GLN A 214 -0.15 9.55 4.67
N GLY A 215 -0.12 10.11 5.88
CA GLY A 215 -1.33 10.56 6.57
C GLY A 215 -2.22 9.42 7.06
N GLU A 216 -1.65 8.23 7.33
CA GLU A 216 -2.41 7.10 7.87
C GLU A 216 -3.00 7.49 9.23
N SER A 217 -4.28 7.19 9.44
CA SER A 217 -5.07 7.69 10.58
C SER A 217 -4.45 7.40 11.95
N MET A 218 -3.89 6.20 12.13
CA MET A 218 -3.28 5.75 13.39
C MET A 218 -1.76 5.98 13.46
N SER A 219 -1.17 6.65 12.47
CA SER A 219 0.25 6.92 12.46
C SER A 219 0.66 7.97 13.50
N ALA A 220 1.94 7.97 13.85
CA ALA A 220 2.46 8.87 14.87
C ALA A 220 2.36 10.34 14.44
N LEU A 221 2.69 10.70 13.19
CA LEU A 221 2.56 12.08 12.70
C LEU A 221 1.10 12.55 12.68
N THR A 222 0.16 11.74 12.19
CA THR A 222 -1.26 12.10 12.16
C THR A 222 -1.79 12.37 13.56
N ARG A 223 -1.45 11.52 14.54
CA ARG A 223 -1.81 11.74 15.93
C ARG A 223 -1.19 13.01 16.50
N MET A 224 0.05 13.35 16.16
CA MET A 224 0.66 14.62 16.57
C MET A 224 -0.09 15.81 15.98
N ALA A 225 -0.51 15.72 14.72
CA ALA A 225 -1.27 16.76 14.02
C ALA A 225 -2.69 16.96 14.60
N LEU A 226 -3.28 15.93 15.19
CA LEU A 226 -4.57 15.99 15.86
C LEU A 226 -4.47 16.36 17.35
N GLY A 227 -3.26 16.39 17.93
CA GLY A 227 -3.06 16.57 19.38
C GLY A 227 -3.26 15.30 20.23
N ASP A 228 -3.46 14.15 19.60
CA ASP A 228 -3.75 12.85 20.24
C ASP A 228 -2.49 11.98 20.47
N HIS A 229 -1.29 12.55 20.26
CA HIS A 229 -0.05 11.82 20.49
C HIS A 229 0.37 11.90 21.97
N SER A 230 0.44 10.75 22.63
CA SER A 230 0.55 10.63 24.09
C SER A 230 1.80 11.23 24.72
N GLN A 231 2.83 11.54 23.93
CA GLN A 231 4.12 12.06 24.40
C GLN A 231 4.56 13.35 23.71
N ILE A 232 3.91 13.71 22.60
CA ILE A 232 4.38 14.80 21.73
C ILE A 232 3.18 15.66 21.37
N LEU A 233 3.24 16.90 21.81
CA LEU A 233 2.39 17.97 21.30
C LEU A 233 3.25 18.83 20.37
N ILE A 234 2.70 19.18 19.20
CA ILE A 234 3.34 20.11 18.28
C ILE A 234 3.39 21.49 18.94
N LYS A 235 4.56 22.11 18.90
CA LYS A 235 4.79 23.47 19.37
C LYS A 235 4.84 24.41 18.17
N LYS A 236 4.53 25.69 18.43
CA LYS A 236 4.79 26.75 17.47
C LYS A 236 6.27 26.72 17.07
N ASP A 237 6.53 26.94 15.79
CA ASP A 237 7.86 26.99 15.17
C ASP A 237 8.63 25.65 15.14
N ASP A 238 8.00 24.52 15.51
CA ASP A 238 8.54 23.20 15.19
C ASP A 238 8.78 23.07 13.67
N THR A 239 9.93 22.51 13.29
CA THR A 239 10.20 22.21 11.88
C THR A 239 9.80 20.76 11.59
N ILE A 240 8.89 20.56 10.64
CA ILE A 240 8.39 19.24 10.28
C ILE A 240 8.73 18.95 8.82
N VAL A 241 9.43 17.85 8.57
CA VAL A 241 9.80 17.40 7.24
C VAL A 241 9.02 16.15 6.88
N ILE A 242 8.22 16.20 5.83
CA ILE A 242 7.56 15.03 5.25
C ILE A 242 8.43 14.54 4.09
N SER A 243 9.31 13.58 4.39
CA SER A 243 10.32 13.02 3.48
C SER A 243 9.74 11.87 2.64
N ALA A 244 8.53 12.08 2.11
CA ALA A 244 7.81 11.16 1.24
C ALA A 244 6.98 11.93 0.19
N SER A 245 6.70 11.29 -0.95
CA SER A 245 5.62 11.71 -1.84
C SER A 245 4.32 10.99 -1.47
N PRO A 246 3.15 11.63 -1.57
CA PRO A 246 1.87 10.93 -1.50
C PRO A 246 1.83 9.79 -2.53
N ILE A 247 1.46 8.60 -2.08
CA ILE A 247 1.09 7.49 -2.95
C ILE A 247 -0.29 7.80 -3.54
N PRO A 248 -0.54 7.50 -4.83
CA PRO A 248 -1.86 7.71 -5.44
C PRO A 248 -3.00 7.19 -4.57
N GLY A 249 -3.96 8.06 -4.25
CA GLY A 249 -5.09 7.80 -3.36
C GLY A 249 -4.93 8.36 -1.94
N ASN A 250 -3.70 8.66 -1.49
CA ASN A 250 -3.42 9.19 -0.15
C ASN A 250 -3.27 10.71 -0.10
N GLU A 251 -3.39 11.42 -1.23
CA GLU A 251 -3.16 12.86 -1.32
C GLU A 251 -3.98 13.64 -0.30
N ARG A 252 -5.28 13.33 -0.21
CA ARG A 252 -6.20 14.00 0.73
C ARG A 252 -5.77 13.81 2.18
N SER A 253 -5.35 12.61 2.55
CA SER A 253 -4.91 12.27 3.91
C SER A 253 -3.64 13.05 4.26
N VAL A 254 -2.66 13.06 3.36
CA VAL A 254 -1.40 13.81 3.54
C VAL A 254 -1.66 15.31 3.69
N TYR A 255 -2.47 15.91 2.79
CA TYR A 255 -2.78 17.35 2.87
C TYR A 255 -3.58 17.70 4.12
N THR A 256 -4.44 16.81 4.60
CA THR A 256 -5.15 17.01 5.88
C THR A 256 -4.18 17.11 7.05
N VAL A 257 -3.19 16.20 7.11
CA VAL A 257 -2.13 16.25 8.13
C VAL A 257 -1.32 17.53 8.02
N ILE A 258 -0.88 17.91 6.80
CA ILE A 258 -0.14 19.16 6.56
C ILE A 258 -0.92 20.37 7.08
N ASN A 259 -2.20 20.49 6.72
CA ASN A 259 -3.05 21.60 7.14
C ASN A 259 -3.18 21.69 8.66
N ASN A 260 -3.35 20.55 9.33
CA ASN A 260 -3.45 20.52 10.79
C ASN A 260 -2.13 20.92 11.46
N LEU A 261 -0.99 20.46 10.95
CA LEU A 261 0.33 20.85 11.46
C LEU A 261 0.59 22.35 11.29
N VAL A 262 0.24 22.92 10.13
CA VAL A 262 0.37 24.37 9.88
C VAL A 262 -0.56 25.17 10.80
N ARG A 263 -1.79 24.70 11.05
CA ARG A 263 -2.71 25.34 12.01
C ARG A 263 -2.16 25.37 13.44
N LEU A 264 -1.36 24.37 13.82
CA LEU A 264 -0.66 24.34 15.11
C LEU A 264 0.58 25.26 15.15
N GLY A 265 0.88 25.96 14.05
CA GLY A 265 1.98 26.91 13.96
C GLY A 265 3.33 26.27 13.63
N ALA A 266 3.36 25.03 13.15
CA ALA A 266 4.59 24.38 12.70
C ALA A 266 5.01 24.83 11.30
N ARG A 267 6.31 24.83 11.04
CA ARG A 267 6.88 25.01 9.70
C ARG A 267 6.97 23.64 9.01
N VAL A 268 6.11 23.41 8.02
CA VAL A 268 6.07 22.13 7.29
C VAL A 268 6.85 22.22 5.97
N ILE A 269 7.77 21.29 5.75
CA ILE A 269 8.58 21.13 4.54
C ILE A 269 8.22 19.79 3.90
N PHE A 270 7.88 19.80 2.62
CA PHE A 270 7.49 18.61 1.85
C PHE A 270 7.90 18.79 0.40
N ASN A 271 7.77 17.74 -0.42
CA ASN A 271 8.45 17.68 -1.72
C ASN A 271 8.09 18.77 -2.74
N GLN A 272 6.94 19.45 -2.61
CA GLN A 272 6.61 20.59 -3.48
C GLN A 272 7.35 21.87 -3.11
N VAL A 273 7.82 21.97 -1.86
CA VAL A 273 8.54 23.14 -1.32
C VAL A 273 10.05 22.97 -1.49
N MET A 274 10.56 21.76 -1.29
CA MET A 274 11.98 21.44 -1.31
C MET A 274 12.19 19.96 -1.58
N ASP A 275 13.26 19.59 -2.28
CA ASP A 275 13.61 18.20 -2.62
C ASP A 275 14.00 17.38 -1.38
N VAL A 276 13.00 16.92 -0.64
CA VAL A 276 13.15 16.11 0.59
C VAL A 276 12.80 14.65 0.36
N HIS A 277 12.44 14.27 -0.88
CA HIS A 277 12.16 12.91 -1.28
C HIS A 277 12.56 12.67 -2.73
N THR A 278 13.06 11.47 -3.01
CA THR A 278 13.17 10.92 -4.35
C THR A 278 12.51 9.56 -4.40
N SER A 279 12.01 9.18 -5.57
CA SER A 279 11.37 7.88 -5.77
C SER A 279 12.40 6.75 -5.65
N GLY A 280 11.92 5.57 -5.26
CA GLY A 280 12.68 4.33 -5.39
C GLY A 280 12.69 3.77 -6.83
N HIS A 281 11.76 4.19 -7.68
CA HIS A 281 11.51 3.55 -8.98
C HIS A 281 12.08 4.37 -10.14
N ALA A 282 12.56 3.66 -11.16
CA ALA A 282 13.16 4.15 -12.39
C ALA A 282 12.21 5.04 -13.20
N GLN A 283 12.69 6.21 -13.63
CA GLN A 283 11.97 7.06 -14.57
C GLN A 283 12.26 6.66 -16.01
N ARG A 284 11.58 7.31 -16.98
CA ARG A 284 11.62 6.93 -18.40
C ARG A 284 13.02 6.68 -18.95
N GLU A 285 14.00 7.52 -18.65
CA GLU A 285 15.37 7.35 -19.17
C GLU A 285 16.12 6.19 -18.50
N ASP A 286 15.84 5.92 -17.21
CA ASP A 286 16.37 4.76 -16.49
C ASP A 286 15.81 3.45 -17.06
N LEU A 287 14.51 3.43 -17.41
CA LEU A 287 13.86 2.28 -18.05
C LEU A 287 14.44 2.02 -19.44
N LYS A 288 14.67 3.08 -20.23
CA LYS A 288 15.34 2.94 -21.53
C LYS A 288 16.76 2.37 -21.39
N LEU A 289 17.51 2.80 -20.37
CA LEU A 289 18.83 2.27 -20.10
C LEU A 289 18.75 0.76 -19.79
N MET A 290 17.84 0.34 -18.92
CA MET A 290 17.65 -1.09 -18.61
C MET A 290 17.35 -1.92 -19.86
N ILE A 291 16.41 -1.48 -20.70
CA ILE A 291 16.05 -2.18 -21.94
C ILE A 291 17.26 -2.29 -22.89
N ASN A 292 18.03 -1.20 -23.05
CA ASN A 292 19.20 -1.19 -23.93
C ASN A 292 20.38 -2.03 -23.42
N LEU A 293 20.53 -2.17 -22.09
CA LEU A 293 21.56 -3.03 -21.49
C LEU A 293 21.18 -4.52 -21.60
N VAL A 294 19.93 -4.85 -21.29
CA VAL A 294 19.44 -6.24 -21.24
C VAL A 294 19.12 -6.80 -22.63
N LYS A 295 18.73 -5.93 -23.59
CA LYS A 295 18.36 -6.29 -24.97
C LYS A 295 17.41 -7.50 -25.05
N PRO A 296 16.25 -7.46 -24.37
CA PRO A 296 15.35 -8.59 -24.32
C PRO A 296 14.64 -8.80 -25.67
N ARG A 297 14.31 -10.06 -25.97
CA ARG A 297 13.40 -10.39 -27.09
C ARG A 297 12.00 -9.88 -26.81
N VAL A 298 11.51 -10.08 -25.59
CA VAL A 298 10.19 -9.61 -25.13
C VAL A 298 10.33 -8.76 -23.85
N LEU A 299 9.69 -7.60 -23.84
CA LEU A 299 9.50 -6.77 -22.65
C LEU A 299 8.14 -7.10 -22.05
N VAL A 300 8.11 -7.43 -20.76
CA VAL A 300 6.91 -7.65 -19.98
C VAL A 300 6.85 -6.59 -18.86
N PRO A 301 6.11 -5.49 -19.06
CA PRO A 301 5.92 -4.49 -18.02
C PRO A 301 5.21 -5.08 -16.79
N ILE A 302 5.84 -4.99 -15.63
CA ILE A 302 5.31 -5.40 -14.32
C ILE A 302 5.31 -4.24 -13.34
N HIS A 303 4.76 -4.46 -12.14
CA HIS A 303 4.74 -3.52 -11.01
C HIS A 303 4.23 -2.12 -11.42
N GLY A 304 2.90 -1.99 -11.50
CA GLY A 304 2.23 -0.74 -11.83
C GLY A 304 0.79 -0.96 -12.32
N GLU A 305 -0.02 0.09 -12.23
CA GLU A 305 -1.36 0.11 -12.82
C GLU A 305 -1.31 -0.09 -14.34
N ILE A 306 -2.44 -0.49 -14.94
CA ILE A 306 -2.49 -0.81 -16.39
C ILE A 306 -1.93 0.31 -17.26
N PHE A 307 -2.24 1.56 -16.96
CA PHE A 307 -1.77 2.72 -17.72
C PHE A 307 -0.25 2.94 -17.59
N MET A 308 0.34 2.59 -16.43
CA MET A 308 1.79 2.67 -16.22
C MET A 308 2.51 1.60 -17.04
N ARG A 309 1.98 0.38 -17.03
CA ARG A 309 2.51 -0.77 -17.79
C ARG A 309 2.38 -0.56 -19.29
N GLN A 310 1.27 0.04 -19.74
CA GLN A 310 1.09 0.47 -21.12
C GLN A 310 2.12 1.54 -21.53
N GLY A 311 2.34 2.55 -20.68
CA GLY A 311 3.38 3.55 -20.91
C GLY A 311 4.79 2.94 -21.00
N HIS A 312 5.08 1.89 -20.24
CA HIS A 312 6.35 1.17 -20.33
C HIS A 312 6.47 0.35 -21.63
N ALA A 313 5.39 -0.29 -22.08
CA ALA A 313 5.35 -0.93 -23.40
C ALA A 313 5.59 0.09 -24.53
N GLU A 314 5.06 1.31 -24.41
CA GLU A 314 5.35 2.42 -25.34
C GLU A 314 6.84 2.81 -25.35
N ILE A 315 7.50 2.81 -24.20
CA ILE A 315 8.96 3.03 -24.14
C ILE A 315 9.70 1.95 -24.92
N GLY A 316 9.34 0.67 -24.72
CA GLY A 316 9.94 -0.43 -25.48
C GLY A 316 9.74 -0.28 -26.98
N ARG A 317 8.53 0.08 -27.41
CA ARG A 317 8.21 0.35 -28.83
C ARG A 317 8.99 1.52 -29.40
N ALA A 318 9.13 2.61 -28.64
CA ALA A 318 9.94 3.77 -29.03
C ALA A 318 11.44 3.44 -29.18
N LEU A 319 11.92 2.38 -28.53
CA LEU A 319 13.27 1.84 -28.69
C LEU A 319 13.41 0.82 -29.83
N GLY A 320 12.34 0.58 -30.60
CA GLY A 320 12.35 -0.29 -31.78
C GLY A 320 11.85 -1.72 -31.53
N MET A 321 11.32 -2.04 -30.34
CA MET A 321 10.62 -3.31 -30.13
C MET A 321 9.28 -3.31 -30.88
N SER A 322 8.89 -4.44 -31.47
CA SER A 322 7.57 -4.58 -32.08
C SER A 322 6.48 -4.66 -31.01
N GLU A 323 5.23 -4.37 -31.40
CA GLU A 323 4.08 -4.48 -30.50
C GLU A 323 3.91 -5.90 -29.93
N ASN A 324 4.15 -6.92 -30.76
CA ASN A 324 4.12 -8.33 -30.35
C ASN A 324 5.20 -8.69 -29.33
N ASN A 325 6.27 -7.89 -29.25
CA ASN A 325 7.39 -8.08 -28.32
C ASN A 325 7.28 -7.20 -27.06
N THR A 326 6.19 -6.43 -26.90
CA THR A 326 5.89 -5.66 -25.68
C THR A 326 4.58 -6.14 -25.08
N ILE A 327 4.65 -7.18 -24.24
CA ILE A 327 3.47 -7.92 -23.77
C ILE A 327 3.02 -7.40 -22.41
N VAL A 328 1.85 -6.76 -22.38
CA VAL A 328 1.19 -6.31 -21.14
C VAL A 328 0.25 -7.41 -20.64
N LEU A 329 0.63 -8.07 -19.53
CA LEU A 329 -0.12 -9.18 -18.94
C LEU A 329 -1.02 -8.73 -17.78
N GLU A 330 -2.12 -9.42 -17.54
CA GLU A 330 -2.94 -9.24 -16.33
C GLU A 330 -2.68 -10.37 -15.32
N ASN A 331 -3.11 -10.15 -14.06
CA ASN A 331 -3.08 -11.20 -13.06
C ASN A 331 -3.83 -12.44 -13.57
N GLY A 332 -3.17 -13.60 -13.53
CA GLY A 332 -3.70 -14.86 -14.02
C GLY A 332 -3.42 -15.16 -15.50
N ASP A 333 -2.88 -14.23 -16.28
CA ASP A 333 -2.42 -14.55 -17.63
C ASP A 333 -1.19 -15.47 -17.61
N VAL A 334 -1.08 -16.33 -18.62
CA VAL A 334 0.05 -17.24 -18.79
C VAL A 334 0.92 -16.78 -19.97
N LEU A 335 2.21 -16.63 -19.69
CA LEU A 335 3.26 -16.40 -20.70
C LEU A 335 4.05 -17.69 -20.87
N GLU A 336 3.98 -18.29 -22.05
CA GLU A 336 4.73 -19.48 -22.40
C GLU A 336 6.07 -19.11 -23.03
N ILE A 337 7.13 -19.81 -22.64
CA ILE A 337 8.46 -19.67 -23.23
C ILE A 337 8.90 -21.03 -23.77
N VAL A 338 9.21 -21.09 -25.06
CA VAL A 338 9.72 -22.30 -25.75
C VAL A 338 10.91 -21.90 -26.60
N ASN A 339 12.05 -22.59 -26.45
CA ASN A 339 13.27 -22.35 -27.23
C ASN A 339 13.71 -20.87 -27.29
N GLY A 340 13.49 -20.12 -26.21
CA GLY A 340 13.84 -18.72 -26.05
C GLY A 340 12.84 -17.74 -26.67
N GLU A 341 11.70 -18.20 -27.15
CA GLU A 341 10.60 -17.36 -27.65
C GLU A 341 9.49 -17.29 -26.62
N ALA A 342 9.04 -16.08 -26.28
CA ALA A 342 8.00 -15.84 -25.29
C ALA A 342 6.71 -15.37 -25.97
N ARG A 343 5.57 -15.99 -25.63
CA ARG A 343 4.26 -15.61 -26.17
C ARG A 343 3.17 -15.70 -25.09
N ARG A 344 2.20 -14.80 -25.15
CA ARG A 344 0.99 -14.91 -24.31
C ARG A 344 0.12 -16.05 -24.84
N THR A 345 -0.36 -16.91 -23.95
CA THR A 345 -1.30 -17.99 -24.30
C THR A 345 -2.74 -17.56 -24.09
N SER A 346 -3.69 -18.36 -24.60
CA SER A 346 -5.11 -18.24 -24.25
C SER A 346 -5.45 -18.81 -22.87
N GLU A 347 -4.55 -19.62 -22.29
CA GLU A 347 -4.71 -20.16 -20.94
C GLU A 347 -4.64 -19.04 -19.89
N ARG A 348 -5.48 -19.16 -18.86
CA ARG A 348 -5.43 -18.32 -17.65
C ARG A 348 -5.51 -19.20 -16.41
N VAL A 349 -4.77 -18.80 -15.38
CA VAL A 349 -4.84 -19.39 -14.04
C VAL A 349 -5.68 -18.53 -13.11
N THR A 350 -6.27 -19.14 -12.09
CA THR A 350 -7.08 -18.40 -11.11
C THR A 350 -6.20 -17.45 -10.28
N ALA A 351 -6.51 -16.16 -10.35
CA ALA A 351 -5.88 -15.11 -9.56
C ALA A 351 -6.96 -14.26 -8.88
N ASN A 352 -7.24 -14.55 -7.62
CA ASN A 352 -8.29 -13.87 -6.85
C ASN A 352 -7.67 -12.96 -5.78
N TYR A 353 -8.31 -11.81 -5.54
CA TYR A 353 -8.01 -10.99 -4.38
C TYR A 353 -8.46 -11.72 -3.10
N ILE A 354 -7.59 -11.77 -2.11
CA ILE A 354 -7.92 -12.26 -0.76
C ILE A 354 -7.90 -11.05 0.17
N MET A 355 -9.07 -10.70 0.70
CA MET A 355 -9.22 -9.61 1.65
C MET A 355 -8.92 -10.10 3.07
N ILE A 356 -8.23 -9.27 3.85
CA ILE A 356 -7.91 -9.53 5.26
C ILE A 356 -8.51 -8.39 6.08
N ASP A 357 -9.37 -8.73 7.04
CA ASP A 357 -10.00 -7.76 7.95
C ASP A 357 -9.92 -8.28 9.39
N GLY A 358 -9.21 -7.54 10.23
CA GLY A 358 -8.89 -7.95 11.60
C GLY A 358 -8.15 -9.30 11.64
N LYS A 359 -8.77 -10.30 12.29
CA LYS A 359 -8.23 -11.66 12.41
C LYS A 359 -8.73 -12.61 11.31
N GLY A 360 -9.72 -12.18 10.51
CA GLY A 360 -10.30 -13.00 9.46
C GLY A 360 -9.47 -12.92 8.18
N VAL A 361 -8.94 -14.05 7.72
CA VAL A 361 -8.27 -14.17 6.41
C VAL A 361 -9.27 -14.79 5.44
N GLY A 362 -9.70 -14.03 4.42
CA GLY A 362 -10.69 -14.50 3.46
C GLY A 362 -12.14 -14.47 3.94
N ASP A 363 -12.40 -14.07 5.18
CA ASP A 363 -13.76 -13.95 5.76
C ASP A 363 -14.56 -12.78 5.18
N VAL A 364 -13.90 -11.85 4.50
CA VAL A 364 -14.56 -10.73 3.82
C VAL A 364 -14.79 -11.09 2.36
N GLY A 365 -15.93 -11.72 2.09
CA GLY A 365 -16.40 -11.95 0.72
C GLY A 365 -16.78 -10.64 0.01
N ALA A 366 -16.81 -10.67 -1.32
CA ALA A 366 -17.18 -9.51 -2.15
C ALA A 366 -18.54 -8.89 -1.75
N GLN A 367 -19.50 -9.73 -1.30
CA GLN A 367 -20.80 -9.28 -0.81
C GLN A 367 -20.69 -8.37 0.42
N ILE A 368 -19.81 -8.69 1.37
CA ILE A 368 -19.64 -7.89 2.61
C ILE A 368 -19.08 -6.51 2.26
N ILE A 369 -18.15 -6.43 1.30
CA ILE A 369 -17.63 -5.14 0.81
C ILE A 369 -18.74 -4.34 0.12
N MET A 370 -19.53 -4.98 -0.74
CA MET A 370 -20.63 -4.33 -1.44
C MET A 370 -21.68 -3.78 -0.45
N ASP A 371 -22.06 -4.58 0.56
CA ASP A 371 -22.98 -4.14 1.61
C ASP A 371 -22.40 -2.93 2.38
N ARG A 372 -21.11 -2.97 2.76
CA ARG A 372 -20.43 -1.84 3.42
C ARG A 372 -20.44 -0.57 2.56
N GLN A 373 -20.22 -0.70 1.25
CA GLN A 373 -20.24 0.43 0.33
C GLN A 373 -21.63 1.07 0.28
N ILE A 374 -22.68 0.27 0.08
CA ILE A 374 -24.09 0.75 0.07
C ILE A 374 -24.40 1.44 1.40
N MET A 375 -24.02 0.84 2.53
CA MET A 375 -24.22 1.43 3.86
C MET A 375 -23.51 2.78 4.01
N SER A 376 -22.29 2.92 3.47
CA SER A 376 -21.50 4.16 3.57
C SER A 376 -22.05 5.30 2.72
N GLU A 377 -22.59 5.01 1.55
CA GLU A 377 -23.09 6.00 0.59
C GLU A 377 -24.57 6.34 0.84
N ASN A 378 -25.38 5.32 1.11
CA ASN A 378 -26.84 5.42 1.11
C ASN A 378 -27.47 5.18 2.49
N GLY A 379 -26.70 4.72 3.47
CA GLY A 379 -27.21 4.37 4.79
C GLY A 379 -28.01 3.07 4.80
N VAL A 380 -28.72 2.84 5.91
CA VAL A 380 -29.48 1.62 6.19
C VAL A 380 -30.91 1.95 6.56
N LEU A 381 -31.82 1.09 6.08
CA LEU A 381 -33.23 1.09 6.45
C LEU A 381 -33.64 -0.32 6.89
N ALA A 382 -33.75 -0.54 8.20
CA ALA A 382 -34.28 -1.77 8.75
C ALA A 382 -35.77 -1.60 9.06
N VAL A 383 -36.58 -2.56 8.65
CA VAL A 383 -38.03 -2.54 8.88
C VAL A 383 -38.45 -3.84 9.56
N LEU A 384 -39.00 -3.72 10.75
CA LEU A 384 -39.42 -4.83 11.59
C LEU A 384 -40.92 -5.09 11.44
N PHE A 385 -41.27 -6.32 11.07
CA PHE A 385 -42.64 -6.78 10.95
C PHE A 385 -42.92 -7.80 12.04
N THR A 386 -43.88 -7.51 12.92
CA THR A 386 -44.31 -8.43 13.97
C THR A 386 -45.56 -9.18 13.51
N LEU A 387 -45.48 -10.50 13.40
CA LEU A 387 -46.46 -11.38 12.80
C LEU A 387 -47.02 -12.37 13.83
N ASP A 388 -48.30 -12.68 13.75
CA ASP A 388 -48.89 -13.79 14.50
C ASP A 388 -48.44 -15.12 13.88
N ALA A 389 -47.91 -16.02 14.71
CA ALA A 389 -47.30 -17.27 14.23
C ALA A 389 -48.28 -18.18 13.44
N LYS A 390 -49.57 -18.15 13.77
CA LYS A 390 -50.61 -19.02 13.18
C LYS A 390 -51.21 -18.42 11.91
N THR A 391 -51.60 -17.16 11.98
CA THR A 391 -52.35 -16.46 10.93
C THR A 391 -51.44 -15.73 9.94
N LYS A 392 -50.16 -15.53 10.28
CA LYS A 392 -49.18 -14.72 9.53
C LYS A 392 -49.63 -13.27 9.27
N LYS A 393 -50.63 -12.79 10.03
CA LYS A 393 -51.10 -11.40 9.95
C LYS A 393 -50.21 -10.49 10.78
N LEU A 394 -50.11 -9.23 10.37
CA LEU A 394 -49.41 -8.20 11.13
C LEU A 394 -50.15 -7.93 12.44
N ILE A 395 -49.44 -8.06 13.56
CA ILE A 395 -49.99 -7.75 14.89
C ILE A 395 -50.07 -6.23 15.12
N ARG A 396 -49.12 -5.49 14.56
CA ARG A 396 -48.97 -4.04 14.70
C ARG A 396 -48.34 -3.44 13.44
N ASP A 397 -48.27 -2.11 13.38
CA ASP A 397 -47.54 -1.42 12.31
C ASP A 397 -46.06 -1.82 12.28
N PRO A 398 -45.45 -1.90 11.07
CA PRO A 398 -44.02 -2.12 10.96
C PRO A 398 -43.21 -1.02 11.67
N GLU A 399 -42.15 -1.41 12.36
CA GLU A 399 -41.24 -0.47 13.03
C GLU A 399 -40.04 -0.16 12.12
N VAL A 400 -39.74 1.13 11.93
CA VAL A 400 -38.69 1.60 11.02
C VAL A 400 -37.50 2.10 11.80
N ILE A 401 -36.32 1.56 11.50
CA ILE A 401 -35.04 1.97 12.07
C ILE A 401 -34.13 2.41 10.93
N SER A 402 -33.65 3.65 10.98
CA SER A 402 -32.72 4.19 9.99
C SER A 402 -31.42 4.69 10.61
N ARG A 403 -30.31 4.52 9.88
CA ARG A 403 -28.97 5.08 10.18
C ARG A 403 -28.30 5.52 8.89
N GLY A 404 -27.82 6.77 8.82
CA GLY A 404 -27.13 7.31 7.64
C GLY A 404 -27.99 7.53 6.38
N PHE A 405 -29.27 7.15 6.42
CA PHE A 405 -30.21 7.33 5.32
C PHE A 405 -31.16 8.50 5.57
N ILE A 406 -31.95 8.45 6.65
CA ILE A 406 -32.87 9.53 7.05
C ILE A 406 -32.56 9.94 8.50
N TYR A 407 -32.59 11.25 8.79
CA TYR A 407 -32.47 11.74 10.18
C TYR A 407 -33.81 11.63 10.89
N MET A 408 -33.91 10.66 11.82
CA MET A 408 -35.18 10.26 12.43
C MET A 408 -35.94 11.40 13.13
N LYS A 409 -35.24 12.45 13.59
CA LYS A 409 -35.86 13.58 14.32
C LYS A 409 -36.49 14.65 13.40
N GLU A 410 -36.16 14.67 12.11
CA GLU A 410 -36.57 15.75 11.19
C GLU A 410 -37.37 15.22 10.00
N SER A 411 -37.71 13.93 9.98
CA SER A 411 -38.33 13.26 8.84
C SER A 411 -39.52 12.38 9.23
N GLU A 412 -40.34 12.85 10.16
CA GLU A 412 -41.52 12.13 10.65
C GLU A 412 -42.49 11.73 9.52
N GLU A 413 -42.71 12.61 8.55
CA GLU A 413 -43.60 12.36 7.42
C GLU A 413 -43.09 11.20 6.54
N ILE A 414 -41.80 11.21 6.22
CA ILE A 414 -41.15 10.15 5.45
C ILE A 414 -41.20 8.82 6.22
N ILE A 415 -41.02 8.85 7.54
CA ILE A 415 -41.12 7.64 8.38
C ILE A 415 -42.55 7.09 8.32
N LYS A 416 -43.57 7.93 8.50
CA LYS A 416 -44.98 7.53 8.42
C LYS A 416 -45.30 6.91 7.05
N GLU A 417 -44.87 7.56 5.97
CA GLU A 417 -45.01 7.01 4.61
C GLU A 417 -44.28 5.66 4.46
N THR A 418 -43.07 5.53 5.01
CA THR A 418 -42.30 4.29 4.98
C THR A 418 -43.05 3.16 5.69
N VAL A 419 -43.66 3.44 6.84
CA VAL A 419 -44.51 2.48 7.56
C VAL A 419 -45.71 2.07 6.71
N THR A 420 -46.40 3.04 6.09
CA THR A 420 -47.54 2.76 5.21
C THR A 420 -47.15 1.90 4.01
N VAL A 421 -46.04 2.24 3.33
CA VAL A 421 -45.52 1.49 2.18
C VAL A 421 -45.07 0.09 2.60
N SER A 422 -44.43 -0.04 3.77
CA SER A 422 -43.98 -1.33 4.31
C SER A 422 -45.15 -2.26 4.59
N ARG A 423 -46.19 -1.76 5.26
CA ARG A 423 -47.42 -2.51 5.54
C ARG A 423 -48.07 -2.98 4.25
N LYS A 424 -48.28 -2.07 3.30
CA LYS A 424 -48.87 -2.39 1.99
C LYS A 424 -48.03 -3.41 1.23
N ALA A 425 -46.71 -3.27 1.23
CA ALA A 425 -45.81 -4.21 0.56
C ALA A 425 -45.89 -5.62 1.16
N TYR A 426 -46.03 -5.74 2.48
CA TYR A 426 -46.22 -7.02 3.15
C TYR A 426 -47.59 -7.63 2.79
N GLU A 427 -48.67 -6.85 2.88
CA GLU A 427 -50.03 -7.30 2.58
C GLU A 427 -50.15 -7.75 1.11
N GLU A 428 -49.58 -6.99 0.17
CA GLU A 428 -49.52 -7.37 -1.25
C GLU A 428 -48.68 -8.63 -1.49
N ALA A 429 -47.53 -8.77 -0.79
CA ALA A 429 -46.71 -9.97 -0.89
C ALA A 429 -47.49 -11.21 -0.45
N MET A 430 -48.22 -11.11 0.68
CA MET A 430 -49.04 -12.20 1.20
C MET A 430 -50.26 -12.50 0.31
N ALA A 431 -50.87 -11.49 -0.31
CA ALA A 431 -51.97 -11.69 -1.26
C ALA A 431 -51.51 -12.39 -2.54
N LYS A 432 -50.33 -12.01 -3.07
CA LYS A 432 -49.76 -12.62 -4.29
C LYS A 432 -49.16 -13.98 -4.04
N MET A 433 -48.56 -14.18 -2.86
CA MET A 433 -47.81 -15.39 -2.50
C MET A 433 -48.18 -15.84 -1.07
N PRO A 434 -49.41 -16.36 -0.84
CA PRO A 434 -49.87 -16.74 0.50
C PRO A 434 -48.99 -17.81 1.18
N ASN A 435 -48.41 -18.69 0.37
CA ASN A 435 -47.50 -19.76 0.79
C ASN A 435 -46.04 -19.49 0.40
N GLY A 436 -45.70 -18.24 0.10
CA GLY A 436 -44.35 -17.84 -0.32
C GLY A 436 -43.30 -18.11 0.75
N LYS A 437 -42.08 -18.46 0.34
CA LYS A 437 -40.99 -18.63 1.30
C LYS A 437 -40.63 -17.27 1.92
N ARG A 438 -40.17 -17.27 3.17
CA ARG A 438 -39.77 -16.03 3.89
C ARG A 438 -38.77 -15.16 3.08
N GLY A 439 -37.89 -15.78 2.31
CA GLY A 439 -36.94 -15.07 1.43
C GLY A 439 -37.63 -14.31 0.30
N GLU A 440 -38.67 -14.89 -0.31
CA GLU A 440 -39.43 -14.29 -1.41
C GLU A 440 -40.26 -13.09 -0.91
N ILE A 441 -40.92 -13.26 0.24
CA ILE A 441 -41.66 -12.16 0.91
C ILE A 441 -40.71 -11.00 1.23
N LYS A 442 -39.54 -11.29 1.82
CA LYS A 442 -38.51 -10.28 2.10
C LYS A 442 -38.01 -9.59 0.83
N ALA A 443 -37.81 -10.34 -0.26
CA ALA A 443 -37.38 -9.76 -1.53
C ALA A 443 -38.44 -8.82 -2.14
N TYR A 444 -39.72 -9.18 -2.06
CA TYR A 444 -40.81 -8.32 -2.51
C TYR A 444 -40.89 -7.01 -1.71
N ILE A 445 -40.81 -7.11 -0.38
CA ILE A 445 -40.81 -5.95 0.52
C ILE A 445 -39.62 -5.06 0.23
N ARG A 446 -38.42 -5.65 0.10
CA ARG A 446 -37.19 -4.94 -0.26
C ARG A 446 -37.37 -4.15 -1.55
N GLY A 447 -37.80 -4.79 -2.64
CA GLY A 447 -37.98 -4.11 -3.92
C GLY A 447 -39.02 -2.98 -3.89
N SER A 448 -40.07 -3.11 -3.07
CA SER A 448 -41.06 -2.03 -2.88
C SER A 448 -40.48 -0.85 -2.11
N LEU A 449 -39.71 -1.12 -1.06
CA LEU A 449 -39.05 -0.07 -0.27
C LEU A 449 -37.89 0.59 -1.02
N ASP A 450 -37.14 -0.14 -1.84
CA ASP A 450 -36.10 0.42 -2.72
C ASP A 450 -36.71 1.42 -3.71
N ARG A 451 -37.80 1.04 -4.40
CA ARG A 451 -38.52 1.94 -5.32
C ARG A 451 -39.06 3.18 -4.62
N PHE A 452 -39.63 3.01 -3.42
CA PHE A 452 -40.11 4.14 -2.62
C PHE A 452 -38.96 5.07 -2.21
N SER A 453 -37.87 4.52 -1.69
CA SER A 453 -36.69 5.28 -1.25
C SER A 453 -36.12 6.10 -2.40
N HIS A 454 -35.95 5.49 -3.57
CA HIS A 454 -35.49 6.20 -4.76
C HIS A 454 -36.46 7.31 -5.18
N ARG A 455 -37.77 7.03 -5.20
CA ARG A 455 -38.75 8.01 -5.66
C ARG A 455 -38.87 9.21 -4.72
N LYS A 456 -38.73 8.98 -3.42
CA LYS A 456 -38.94 10.02 -2.40
C LYS A 456 -37.66 10.81 -2.10
N ILE A 457 -36.49 10.16 -2.14
CA ILE A 457 -35.22 10.73 -1.63
C ILE A 457 -34.06 10.57 -2.64
N GLU A 458 -34.27 9.92 -3.80
CA GLU A 458 -33.23 9.66 -4.81
C GLU A 458 -32.00 8.91 -4.25
N ARG A 459 -32.23 8.08 -3.22
CA ARG A 459 -31.21 7.26 -2.57
C ARG A 459 -31.71 5.83 -2.37
N ASN A 460 -30.80 4.87 -2.48
CA ASN A 460 -31.09 3.44 -2.36
C ASN A 460 -30.36 2.87 -1.11
N PRO A 461 -30.96 2.94 0.08
CA PRO A 461 -30.33 2.42 1.29
C PRO A 461 -30.24 0.90 1.25
N LEU A 462 -29.40 0.33 2.12
CA LEU A 462 -29.46 -1.11 2.36
C LEU A 462 -30.76 -1.43 3.13
N VAL A 463 -31.75 -2.00 2.45
CA VAL A 463 -33.05 -2.33 3.03
C VAL A 463 -33.05 -3.74 3.64
N LEU A 464 -33.34 -3.80 4.95
CA LEU A 464 -33.34 -5.02 5.76
C LEU A 464 -34.74 -5.29 6.35
N PRO A 465 -35.61 -6.03 5.64
CA PRO A 465 -36.90 -6.45 6.17
C PRO A 465 -36.72 -7.64 7.13
N ILE A 466 -37.13 -7.45 8.38
CA ILE A 466 -37.04 -8.43 9.46
C ILE A 466 -38.45 -8.87 9.83
N LEU A 467 -38.75 -10.14 9.58
CA LEU A 467 -40.03 -10.75 9.96
C LEU A 467 -39.83 -11.49 11.27
N ILE A 468 -40.60 -11.14 12.31
CA ILE A 468 -40.62 -11.83 13.61
C ILE A 468 -42.00 -12.43 13.79
N GLU A 469 -42.06 -13.71 14.11
CA GLU A 469 -43.30 -14.40 14.47
C GLU A 469 -43.38 -14.53 15.98
N VAL A 470 -44.54 -14.21 16.54
CA VAL A 470 -44.82 -14.26 17.98
C VAL A 470 -46.04 -15.10 18.28
#